data_AF-A0A395CTV4-F1
#
_entry.id   AF-A0A395CTV4-F1
#
_cell.length_a   1.000
_cell.length_b   1.000
_cell.length_c   1.000
_cell.angle_alpha   90.00
_cell.angle_beta   90.00
_cell.angle_gamma   90.00
#
_symmetry.space_group_name_H-M   'P 1'
#
loop_
_entity.id
_entity.type
_entity.pdbx_description
1 polymer ?
#
loop_
_entity_poly.entity_id
_entity_poly.type
_entity_poly.pdbx_seq_one_letter_code
_entity_poly.pdbx_strand_id
1 'polypeptide(L)'
;MGKTEVALTKSFGAGAAPIWPLQSQCDAYYGDPRPRNVHEAYNVAWAKENLVHISCPWSLTDLEHHFSAIQIHKKAAPSLARVLARVFDEVGRSEAKIHELRYDVFSGSFVYRKKRGAASLSMHAYGAAIDWDAPDNQMRARKHLFTNDSPLIRAFKREGWIWGGDWAGDGVDAMHVQAARVHG
;
A
#
# COMPACT_ATOMS: atom_id res chain seq x y z
N MET A 1 -20.09 -3.28 -19.39
CA MET A 1 -19.48 -3.41 -18.04
C MET A 1 -18.83 -2.08 -17.69
N GLY A 2 -19.53 -1.22 -16.94
CA GLY A 2 -19.03 0.11 -16.60
C GLY A 2 -17.96 0.02 -15.53
N LYS A 3 -16.76 0.49 -15.84
CA LYS A 3 -15.72 0.76 -14.83
C LYS A 3 -16.17 2.01 -14.08
N THR A 4 -16.57 1.87 -12.82
CA THR A 4 -16.83 3.03 -11.96
C THR A 4 -15.49 3.65 -11.61
N GLU A 5 -15.06 4.59 -12.44
CA GLU A 5 -13.91 5.44 -12.18
C GLU A 5 -14.34 6.51 -11.17
N VAL A 6 -13.87 6.39 -9.93
CA VAL A 6 -14.11 7.41 -8.91
C VAL A 6 -13.13 8.55 -9.18
N ALA A 7 -13.60 9.57 -9.92
CA ALA A 7 -12.86 10.79 -10.14
C ALA A 7 -12.48 11.45 -8.81
N LEU A 8 -11.19 11.75 -8.62
CA LEU A 8 -10.63 12.48 -7.49
C LEU A 8 -10.98 13.96 -7.60
N THR A 9 -12.21 14.37 -7.26
CA THR A 9 -12.60 15.79 -7.21
C THR A 9 -13.25 16.24 -5.91
N LYS A 10 -13.11 15.48 -4.81
CA LYS A 10 -13.51 15.98 -3.49
C LYS A 10 -12.29 16.39 -2.69
N SER A 11 -12.26 17.65 -2.26
CA SER A 11 -11.37 18.09 -1.19
C SER A 11 -11.64 17.20 0.02
N PHE A 12 -10.71 16.29 0.32
CA PHE A 12 -10.85 15.46 1.50
C PHE A 12 -10.58 16.34 2.71
N GLY A 13 -11.64 16.68 3.46
CA GLY A 13 -11.52 17.42 4.70
C GLY A 13 -10.56 16.73 5.68
N ALA A 14 -9.93 17.51 6.55
CA ALA A 14 -9.01 17.03 7.58
C ALA A 14 -9.76 16.23 8.67
N GLY A 15 -10.18 15.01 8.35
CA GLY A 15 -10.59 14.03 9.36
C GLY A 15 -9.37 13.49 10.11
N ALA A 16 -9.55 13.08 11.38
CA ALA A 16 -8.52 12.37 12.12
C ALA A 16 -8.06 11.12 11.34
N ALA A 17 -6.75 10.84 11.36
CA ALA A 17 -6.20 9.67 10.69
C ALA A 17 -6.88 8.39 11.23
N PRO A 18 -7.24 7.43 10.36
CA PRO A 18 -7.85 6.18 10.81
C PRO A 18 -6.87 5.41 11.71
N ILE A 19 -7.38 4.88 12.82
CA ILE A 19 -6.64 3.87 13.59
C ILE A 19 -6.79 2.54 12.85
N TRP A 20 -5.73 2.10 12.20
CA TRP A 20 -5.70 0.82 11.50
C TRP A 20 -5.80 -0.38 12.47
N PRO A 21 -6.40 -1.51 12.03
CA PRO A 21 -6.53 -2.70 12.85
C PRO A 21 -5.16 -3.27 13.22
N LEU A 22 -5.09 -4.04 14.30
CA LEU A 22 -3.93 -4.93 14.50
C LEU A 22 -3.89 -5.98 13.39
N GLN A 23 -2.70 -6.50 13.05
CA GLN A 23 -2.58 -7.61 12.10
C GLN A 23 -3.46 -8.82 12.49
N SER A 24 -3.63 -9.06 13.80
CA SER A 24 -4.50 -10.11 14.34
C SER A 24 -6.00 -9.84 14.16
N GLN A 25 -6.40 -8.62 13.82
CA GLN A 25 -7.79 -8.19 13.63
C GLN A 25 -8.15 -8.04 12.15
N CYS A 26 -7.23 -8.31 11.22
CA CYS A 26 -7.45 -8.10 9.79
C CYS A 26 -8.61 -8.92 9.23
N ASP A 27 -8.84 -10.16 9.68
CA ASP A 27 -10.00 -10.94 9.24
C ASP A 27 -11.33 -10.26 9.59
N ALA A 28 -11.45 -9.74 10.81
CA ALA A 28 -12.66 -9.03 11.25
C ALA A 28 -12.81 -7.67 10.55
N TYR A 29 -11.70 -7.00 10.25
CA TYR A 29 -11.72 -5.66 9.68
C TYR A 29 -11.82 -5.65 8.14
N TYR A 30 -11.00 -6.43 7.46
CA TYR A 30 -10.93 -6.52 5.99
C TYR A 30 -11.77 -7.67 5.41
N GLY A 31 -12.31 -8.54 6.25
CA GLY A 31 -12.91 -9.80 5.82
C GLY A 31 -11.85 -10.86 5.52
N ASP A 32 -12.31 -12.05 5.18
CA ASP A 32 -11.45 -13.22 5.00
C ASP A 32 -11.11 -13.48 3.51
N PRO A 33 -9.84 -13.25 3.08
CA PRO A 33 -9.41 -13.52 1.71
C PRO A 33 -9.15 -15.01 1.44
N ARG A 34 -9.18 -15.89 2.45
CA ARG A 34 -8.92 -17.32 2.28
C ARG A 34 -10.09 -18.01 1.56
N PRO A 35 -9.84 -18.93 0.61
CA PRO A 35 -10.89 -19.76 0.04
C PRO A 35 -11.38 -20.73 1.10
N ARG A 36 -12.63 -21.16 0.96
CA ARG A 36 -13.17 -22.20 1.84
C ARG A 36 -12.49 -23.56 1.64
N ASN A 37 -12.04 -23.90 0.41
CA ASN A 37 -11.64 -25.27 0.05
C ASN A 37 -10.33 -25.37 -0.77
N VAL A 38 -9.54 -24.30 -0.91
CA VAL A 38 -8.28 -24.30 -1.70
C VAL A 38 -7.23 -23.49 -0.94
N HIS A 39 -6.02 -24.03 -0.76
CA HIS A 39 -5.00 -23.36 0.06
C HIS A 39 -4.18 -22.29 -0.69
N GLU A 40 -4.13 -22.35 -2.03
CA GLU A 40 -3.26 -21.52 -2.87
C GLU A 40 -3.98 -20.47 -3.71
N ALA A 41 -5.31 -20.52 -3.76
CA ALA A 41 -6.13 -19.47 -4.36
C ALA A 41 -6.57 -18.46 -3.28
N TYR A 42 -7.04 -17.28 -3.67
CA TYR A 42 -7.83 -16.40 -2.79
C TYR A 42 -9.32 -16.58 -3.05
N ASN A 43 -10.15 -16.14 -2.10
CA ASN A 43 -11.60 -16.09 -2.26
C ASN A 43 -11.99 -15.01 -3.28
N VAL A 44 -12.36 -15.44 -4.49
CA VAL A 44 -12.72 -14.54 -5.60
C VAL A 44 -13.92 -13.66 -5.27
N ALA A 45 -14.91 -14.18 -4.51
CA ALA A 45 -16.07 -13.39 -4.10
C ALA A 45 -15.65 -12.26 -3.14
N TRP A 46 -14.80 -12.59 -2.16
CA TRP A 46 -14.21 -11.59 -1.27
C TRP A 46 -13.43 -10.53 -2.06
N ALA A 47 -12.56 -10.96 -2.98
CA ALA A 47 -11.74 -10.03 -3.77
C ALA A 47 -12.60 -9.09 -4.62
N LYS A 48 -13.64 -9.61 -5.28
CA LYS A 48 -14.60 -8.82 -6.06
C LYS A 48 -15.36 -7.79 -5.21
N GLU A 49 -15.70 -8.14 -3.97
CA GLU A 49 -16.45 -7.27 -3.07
C GLU A 49 -15.57 -6.20 -2.39
N ASN A 50 -14.28 -6.49 -2.20
CA ASN A 50 -13.43 -5.73 -1.30
C ASN A 50 -12.24 -5.04 -1.95
N LEU A 51 -11.76 -5.50 -3.11
CA LEU A 51 -10.66 -4.85 -3.83
C LEU A 51 -11.19 -3.85 -4.85
N VAL A 52 -10.58 -2.68 -4.86
CA VAL A 52 -10.84 -1.57 -5.80
C VAL A 52 -9.54 -1.09 -6.40
N HIS A 53 -9.60 -0.31 -7.48
CA HIS A 53 -8.44 0.35 -8.07
C HIS A 53 -8.49 1.84 -7.78
N ILE A 54 -7.36 2.40 -7.33
CA ILE A 54 -7.18 3.83 -7.08
C ILE A 54 -6.23 4.39 -8.10
N SER A 55 -6.68 5.37 -8.88
CA SER A 55 -5.85 6.05 -9.86
C SER A 55 -4.69 6.77 -9.18
N CYS A 56 -3.50 6.62 -9.75
CA CYS A 56 -2.31 7.34 -9.33
C CYS A 56 -2.22 8.65 -10.12
N PRO A 57 -1.92 9.80 -9.48
CA PRO A 57 -1.81 11.07 -10.19
C PRO A 57 -0.49 11.21 -10.98
N TRP A 58 0.37 10.20 -10.95
CA TRP A 58 1.56 10.05 -11.80
C TRP A 58 1.59 8.65 -12.42
N SER A 59 2.38 8.47 -13.50
CA SER A 59 2.61 7.17 -14.12
C SER A 59 3.41 6.24 -13.20
N LEU A 60 2.91 5.03 -12.95
CA LEU A 60 3.62 4.00 -12.19
C LEU A 60 4.36 3.07 -13.14
N THR A 61 5.43 2.43 -12.66
CA THR A 61 6.17 1.41 -13.39
C THR A 61 6.72 0.31 -12.47
N ASP A 62 6.82 -0.91 -12.97
CA ASP A 62 7.61 -2.00 -12.34
C ASP A 62 8.99 -2.14 -12.99
N LEU A 63 9.44 -1.10 -13.73
CA LEU A 63 10.62 -1.03 -14.59
C LEU A 63 10.49 -1.73 -15.96
N GLU A 64 9.43 -2.51 -16.18
CA GLU A 64 9.17 -3.19 -17.45
C GLU A 64 7.86 -2.72 -18.10
N HIS A 65 6.85 -2.44 -17.28
CA HIS A 65 5.50 -2.10 -17.64
C HIS A 65 5.10 -0.79 -16.96
N HIS A 66 4.03 -0.17 -17.48
CA HIS A 66 3.44 1.05 -16.92
C HIS A 66 2.00 0.83 -16.47
N PHE A 67 1.61 1.51 -15.40
CA PHE A 67 0.30 1.41 -14.78
C PHE A 67 -0.21 2.79 -14.37
N SER A 68 -1.54 2.94 -14.28
CA SER A 68 -2.18 4.18 -13.84
C SER A 68 -3.00 4.03 -12.56
N ALA A 69 -3.08 2.82 -12.00
CA ALA A 69 -3.89 2.55 -10.81
C ALA A 69 -3.31 1.46 -9.91
N ILE A 70 -3.57 1.58 -8.62
CA ILE A 70 -3.15 0.62 -7.58
C ILE A 70 -4.39 -0.14 -7.11
N GLN A 71 -4.34 -1.47 -7.18
CA GLN A 71 -5.37 -2.32 -6.56
C GLN A 71 -5.17 -2.35 -5.04
N ILE A 72 -6.21 -2.04 -4.26
CA ILE A 72 -6.16 -1.95 -2.79
C ILE A 72 -7.53 -2.31 -2.20
N HIS A 73 -7.59 -2.60 -0.91
CA HIS A 73 -8.86 -2.81 -0.21
C HIS A 73 -9.67 -1.51 -0.12
N LYS A 74 -10.99 -1.58 -0.34
CA LYS A 74 -11.92 -0.44 -0.34
C LYS A 74 -11.90 0.42 0.93
N LYS A 75 -11.55 -0.19 2.07
CA LYS A 75 -11.36 0.50 3.36
C LYS A 75 -10.07 1.33 3.44
N ALA A 76 -9.00 0.92 2.74
CA ALA A 76 -7.73 1.66 2.67
C ALA A 76 -7.70 2.67 1.52
N ALA A 77 -8.52 2.47 0.48
CA ALA A 77 -8.60 3.30 -0.72
C ALA A 77 -8.72 4.82 -0.48
N PRO A 78 -9.64 5.33 0.38
CA PRO A 78 -9.74 6.77 0.61
C PRO A 78 -8.49 7.38 1.23
N SER A 79 -7.78 6.60 2.06
CA SER A 79 -6.53 7.02 2.68
C SER A 79 -5.39 7.03 1.64
N LEU A 80 -5.27 5.98 0.83
CA LEU A 80 -4.29 5.93 -0.25
C LEU A 80 -4.47 7.10 -1.23
N ALA A 81 -5.71 7.42 -1.61
CA ALA A 81 -6.01 8.57 -2.47
C ALA A 81 -5.44 9.89 -1.91
N ARG A 82 -5.58 10.12 -0.59
CA ARG A 82 -5.03 11.31 0.08
C ARG A 82 -3.50 11.28 0.15
N VAL A 83 -2.89 10.12 0.38
CA VAL A 83 -1.43 9.96 0.33
C VAL A 83 -0.91 10.37 -1.04
N LEU A 84 -1.45 9.78 -2.11
CA LEU A 84 -1.00 10.04 -3.47
C LEU A 84 -1.18 11.52 -3.85
N ALA A 85 -2.35 12.10 -3.60
CA ALA A 85 -2.58 13.52 -3.84
C ALA A 85 -1.58 14.42 -3.10
N ARG A 86 -1.36 14.14 -1.80
CA ARG A 86 -0.42 14.91 -0.97
C ARG A 86 1.02 14.82 -1.48
N VAL A 87 1.47 13.62 -1.84
CA VAL A 87 2.83 13.43 -2.38
C VAL A 87 2.99 14.22 -3.67
N PHE A 88 2.01 14.13 -4.56
CA PHE A 88 2.08 14.83 -5.85
C PHE A 88 2.09 16.35 -5.65
N ASP A 89 1.24 16.89 -4.77
CA ASP A 89 1.23 18.31 -4.45
C ASP A 89 2.56 18.76 -3.81
N GLU A 90 3.12 17.96 -2.88
CA GLU A 90 4.37 18.27 -2.18
C GLU A 90 5.59 18.33 -3.11
N VAL A 91 5.61 17.52 -4.17
CA VAL A 91 6.66 17.55 -5.20
C VAL A 91 6.38 18.54 -6.33
N GLY A 92 5.39 19.44 -6.16
CA GLY A 92 5.04 20.45 -7.15
C GLY A 92 4.33 19.89 -8.39
N ARG A 93 3.65 18.74 -8.24
CA ARG A 93 2.92 18.03 -9.30
C ARG A 93 3.82 17.71 -10.51
N SER A 94 5.07 17.35 -10.24
CA SER A 94 6.11 17.08 -11.24
C SER A 94 6.38 15.58 -11.37
N GLU A 95 6.04 14.99 -12.51
CA GLU A 95 6.40 13.59 -12.81
C GLU A 95 7.93 13.39 -12.84
N ALA A 96 8.69 14.39 -13.31
CA ALA A 96 10.15 14.34 -13.28
C ALA A 96 10.67 14.22 -11.84
N LYS A 97 10.04 14.93 -10.88
CA LYS A 97 10.42 14.82 -9.46
C LYS A 97 9.99 13.50 -8.82
N ILE A 98 8.82 12.98 -9.20
CA ILE A 98 8.38 11.64 -8.82
C ILE A 98 9.42 10.61 -9.26
N HIS A 99 9.87 10.68 -10.52
CA HIS A 99 10.88 9.78 -11.07
C HIS A 99 12.25 9.92 -10.39
N GLU A 100 12.72 11.15 -10.18
CA GLU A 100 13.97 11.44 -9.45
C GLU A 100 13.96 10.82 -8.05
N LEU A 101 12.81 10.86 -7.36
CA LEU A 101 12.62 10.30 -6.02
C LEU A 101 12.23 8.81 -6.03
N ARG A 102 12.08 8.23 -7.22
CA ARG A 102 11.69 6.83 -7.47
C ARG A 102 10.31 6.45 -6.92
N TYR A 103 9.41 7.42 -6.77
CA TYR A 103 8.02 7.19 -6.32
C TYR A 103 7.10 6.67 -7.43
N ASP A 104 7.58 6.61 -8.67
CA ASP A 104 6.94 5.92 -9.79
C ASP A 104 7.22 4.41 -9.78
N VAL A 105 8.30 3.94 -9.13
CA VAL A 105 8.67 2.53 -9.08
C VAL A 105 7.76 1.79 -8.09
N PHE A 106 6.74 1.14 -8.63
CA PHE A 106 5.71 0.38 -7.91
C PHE A 106 6.08 -1.10 -7.87
N SER A 107 6.22 -1.66 -6.68
CA SER A 107 6.65 -3.06 -6.49
C SER A 107 5.53 -3.99 -6.02
N GLY A 108 4.29 -3.49 -5.97
CA GLY A 108 3.10 -4.31 -5.82
C GLY A 108 2.18 -3.88 -4.67
N SER A 109 0.95 -4.40 -4.69
CA SER A 109 -0.05 -4.19 -3.64
C SER A 109 -0.75 -5.51 -3.33
N PHE A 110 -1.94 -5.79 -3.86
CA PHE A 110 -2.62 -7.06 -3.56
C PHE A 110 -1.86 -8.27 -4.15
N VAL A 111 -1.40 -9.15 -3.27
CA VAL A 111 -0.85 -10.47 -3.60
C VAL A 111 -1.28 -11.43 -2.50
N TYR A 112 -2.11 -12.43 -2.84
CA TYR A 112 -2.51 -13.45 -1.87
C TYR A 112 -1.34 -14.39 -1.59
N ARG A 113 -0.73 -14.22 -0.41
CA ARG A 113 0.37 -15.06 0.07
C ARG A 113 0.44 -15.06 1.59
N LYS A 114 1.04 -16.11 2.14
CA LYS A 114 1.52 -16.11 3.53
C LYS A 114 2.66 -15.10 3.69
N LYS A 115 2.85 -14.63 4.92
CA LYS A 115 4.05 -13.86 5.27
C LYS A 115 5.27 -14.78 5.17
N ARG A 116 6.40 -14.24 4.70
CA ARG A 116 7.65 -15.02 4.54
C ARG A 116 8.05 -15.62 5.89
N GLY A 117 8.16 -16.94 5.96
CA GLY A 117 8.55 -17.67 7.17
C GLY A 117 7.47 -17.76 8.26
N ALA A 118 6.21 -17.41 7.99
CA ALA A 118 5.13 -17.48 8.99
C ALA A 118 3.85 -18.11 8.42
N ALA A 119 3.03 -18.68 9.32
CA ALA A 119 1.74 -19.28 8.96
C ALA A 119 0.63 -18.26 8.68
N SER A 120 0.77 -17.03 9.22
CA SER A 120 -0.17 -15.93 9.02
C SER A 120 -0.09 -15.34 7.61
N LEU A 121 -1.21 -14.83 7.11
CA LEU A 121 -1.24 -14.08 5.85
C LEU A 121 -0.41 -12.80 5.91
N SER A 122 0.17 -12.43 4.77
CA SER A 122 0.77 -11.11 4.57
C SER A 122 -0.30 -10.02 4.51
N MET A 123 0.04 -8.76 4.82
CA MET A 123 -0.89 -7.64 4.65
C MET A 123 -1.24 -7.37 3.18
N HIS A 124 -0.37 -7.79 2.24
CA HIS A 124 -0.68 -7.83 0.82
C HIS A 124 -1.87 -8.73 0.50
N ALA A 125 -2.09 -9.81 1.26
CA ALA A 125 -3.18 -10.75 1.02
C ALA A 125 -4.56 -10.18 1.38
N TYR A 126 -4.60 -9.08 2.14
CA TYR A 126 -5.83 -8.33 2.42
C TYR A 126 -6.00 -7.11 1.51
N GLY A 127 -5.04 -6.84 0.61
CA GLY A 127 -4.99 -5.58 -0.14
C GLY A 127 -4.76 -4.37 0.79
N ALA A 128 -3.99 -4.56 1.86
CA ALA A 128 -3.76 -3.55 2.89
C ALA A 128 -2.27 -3.17 3.03
N ALA A 129 -1.45 -3.49 2.02
CA ALA A 129 -0.04 -3.13 1.95
C ALA A 129 0.37 -2.77 0.53
N ILE A 130 1.42 -1.96 0.42
CA ILE A 130 2.01 -1.51 -0.84
C ILE A 130 3.53 -1.54 -0.67
N ASP A 131 4.21 -2.08 -1.68
CA ASP A 131 5.66 -2.03 -1.82
C ASP A 131 6.06 -0.99 -2.86
N TRP A 132 7.03 -0.14 -2.50
CA TRP A 132 7.59 0.90 -3.36
C TRP A 132 9.08 0.67 -3.55
N ASP A 133 9.53 0.71 -4.80
CA ASP A 133 10.93 0.64 -5.20
C ASP A 133 11.73 -0.46 -4.49
N ALA A 134 11.27 -1.71 -4.61
CA ALA A 134 11.93 -2.89 -4.06
C ALA A 134 13.42 -3.03 -4.46
N PRO A 135 13.85 -2.66 -5.69
CA PRO A 135 15.28 -2.72 -6.06
C PRO A 135 16.20 -1.90 -5.14
N ASP A 136 15.78 -0.70 -4.72
CA ASP A 136 16.60 0.17 -3.85
C ASP A 136 16.13 0.20 -2.38
N ASN A 137 15.04 -0.50 -2.05
CA ASN A 137 14.49 -0.59 -0.68
C ASN A 137 14.24 -2.03 -0.21
N GLN A 138 15.07 -2.96 -0.68
CA GLN A 138 14.92 -4.39 -0.40
C GLN A 138 14.81 -4.71 1.11
N MET A 139 13.94 -5.66 1.45
CA MET A 139 13.81 -6.15 2.83
C MET A 139 15.16 -6.58 3.40
N ARG A 140 15.45 -6.17 4.64
CA ARG A 140 16.72 -6.37 5.38
C ARG A 140 17.92 -5.59 4.85
N ALA A 141 17.75 -4.70 3.88
CA ALA A 141 18.85 -3.85 3.42
C ALA A 141 19.29 -2.90 4.55
N ARG A 142 20.61 -2.80 4.76
CA ARG A 142 21.22 -1.87 5.75
C ARG A 142 21.20 -0.42 5.27
N LYS A 143 21.03 -0.22 3.97
CA LYS A 143 20.88 1.07 3.30
C LYS A 143 19.71 0.93 2.35
N HIS A 144 18.81 1.90 2.39
CA HIS A 144 17.63 1.96 1.56
C HIS A 144 17.37 3.44 1.21
N LEU A 145 16.72 3.68 0.08
CA LEU A 145 16.48 5.02 -0.43
C LEU A 145 15.53 5.83 0.46
N PHE A 146 14.43 5.21 0.91
CA PHE A 146 13.40 5.91 1.66
C PHE A 146 13.79 6.13 3.11
N THR A 147 13.47 7.30 3.64
CA THR A 147 13.71 7.66 5.04
C THR A 147 12.44 8.22 5.66
N ASN A 148 12.49 8.50 6.95
CA ASN A 148 11.44 9.24 7.64
C ASN A 148 11.17 10.63 7.02
N ASP A 149 12.14 11.19 6.29
CA ASP A 149 12.03 12.47 5.62
C ASP A 149 11.65 12.35 4.13
N SER A 150 11.38 11.15 3.62
CA SER A 150 10.80 10.99 2.29
C SER A 150 9.35 11.50 2.27
N PRO A 151 8.96 12.42 1.37
CA PRO A 151 7.57 12.87 1.21
C PRO A 151 6.55 11.71 1.17
N LEU A 152 6.88 10.63 0.45
CA LEU A 152 6.04 9.42 0.37
C LEU A 152 5.78 8.81 1.75
N ILE A 153 6.85 8.55 2.52
CA ILE A 153 6.77 7.93 3.85
C ILE A 153 6.05 8.85 4.83
N ARG A 154 6.34 10.15 4.83
CA ARG A 154 5.62 11.12 5.66
C ARG A 154 4.12 11.12 5.36
N ALA A 155 3.74 11.11 4.07
CA ALA A 155 2.34 11.11 3.67
C ALA A 155 1.61 9.85 4.16
N PHE A 156 2.22 8.67 4.02
CA PHE A 156 1.68 7.42 4.58
C PHE A 156 1.53 7.47 6.10
N LYS A 157 2.56 7.91 6.83
CA LYS A 157 2.53 8.01 8.30
C LYS A 157 1.48 9.01 8.79
N ARG A 158 1.28 10.13 8.11
CA ARG A 158 0.20 11.09 8.43
C ARG A 158 -1.19 10.46 8.35
N GLU A 159 -1.34 9.46 7.48
CA GLU A 159 -2.57 8.71 7.29
C GLU A 159 -2.64 7.45 8.17
N GLY A 160 -1.75 7.34 9.16
CA GLY A 160 -1.72 6.26 10.15
C GLY A 160 -1.04 4.98 9.68
N TRP A 161 -0.60 4.89 8.42
CA TRP A 161 0.04 3.69 7.89
C TRP A 161 1.36 3.41 8.62
N ILE A 162 1.64 2.13 8.82
CA ILE A 162 2.93 1.67 9.37
C ILE A 162 3.90 1.48 8.21
N TRP A 163 5.11 2.02 8.38
CA TRP A 163 6.21 1.80 7.46
C TRP A 163 7.15 0.72 8.00
N GLY A 164 7.50 -0.25 7.16
CA GLY A 164 8.38 -1.36 7.54
C GLY A 164 9.84 -0.95 7.74
N GLY A 165 10.24 0.23 7.25
CA GLY A 165 11.56 0.80 7.54
C GLY A 165 11.80 1.14 9.01
N ASP A 166 10.74 1.26 9.83
CA ASP A 166 10.86 1.46 11.28
C ASP A 166 11.02 0.14 12.06
N TRP A 167 10.89 -1.02 11.39
CA TRP A 167 11.04 -2.31 12.06
C TRP A 167 12.51 -2.57 12.42
N ALA A 168 12.76 -3.35 13.47
CA ALA A 168 14.10 -3.58 13.98
C ALA A 168 14.77 -4.85 13.40
N GLY A 169 16.10 -4.83 13.31
CA GLY A 169 16.93 -5.98 12.96
C GLY A 169 16.59 -6.60 11.61
N ASP A 170 16.47 -7.92 11.57
CA ASP A 170 16.08 -8.71 10.39
C ASP A 170 14.62 -8.48 9.92
N GLY A 171 13.88 -7.65 10.67
CA GLY A 171 12.53 -7.24 10.36
C GLY A 171 12.46 -6.03 9.42
N VAL A 172 13.52 -5.22 9.25
CA VAL A 172 13.47 -4.00 8.42
C VAL A 172 12.95 -4.30 7.01
N ASP A 173 11.96 -3.52 6.56
CA ASP A 173 11.34 -3.65 5.23
C ASP A 173 11.00 -2.27 4.65
N ALA A 174 11.99 -1.60 4.07
CA ALA A 174 11.89 -0.19 3.69
C ALA A 174 10.98 0.08 2.48
N MET A 175 10.74 -0.91 1.61
CA MET A 175 9.77 -0.81 0.52
C MET A 175 8.31 -0.83 1.03
N HIS A 176 8.08 -1.44 2.19
CA HIS A 176 6.74 -1.85 2.63
C HIS A 176 6.04 -0.80 3.48
N VAL A 177 4.80 -0.46 3.11
CA VAL A 177 3.84 0.24 3.98
C VAL A 177 2.57 -0.57 4.15
N GLN A 178 1.94 -0.51 5.33
CA GLN A 178 0.69 -1.21 5.59
C GLN A 178 -0.32 -0.42 6.41
N ALA A 179 -1.59 -0.60 6.06
CA ALA A 179 -2.76 -0.13 6.80
C ALA A 179 -3.13 -1.11 7.92
N ALA A 180 -2.13 -1.57 8.70
CA ALA A 180 -2.35 -2.43 9.86
C ALA A 180 -1.21 -2.25 10.88
N ARG A 181 -1.52 -2.27 12.17
CA ARG A 181 -0.55 -2.15 13.25
C ARG A 181 0.04 -3.50 13.64
N VAL A 182 1.32 -3.51 14.01
CA VAL A 182 2.02 -4.73 14.46
C VAL A 182 1.70 -5.04 15.93
N HIS A 183 1.65 -4.00 16.78
CA HIS A 183 1.42 -4.10 18.21
C HIS A 183 0.32 -3.14 18.70
N GLY A 184 -0.25 -3.50 19.85
CA GLY A 184 -1.35 -2.83 20.57
C GLY A 184 -1.01 -1.45 21.05
#